data_AF-A0A8S3XNY9-F1
#
_entry.id   AF-A0A8S3XNY9-F1
#
_cell.length_a   1.000
_cell.length_b   1.000
_cell.length_c   1.000
_cell.angle_alpha   90.00
_cell.angle_beta   90.00
_cell.angle_gamma   90.00
#
_symmetry.space_group_name_H-M   'P 1'
#
loop_
_entity.id
_entity.type
_entity.pdbx_description
1 polymer ?
#
loop_
_entity_poly.entity_id
_entity_poly.type
_entity_poly.pdbx_seq_one_letter_code
_entity_poly.pdbx_strand_id
1 'polypeptide(L)'
;MRVGWTTNYSVSKTVSRFLHNWIVDLVYVLKTDTVIGNFANLQEAVENGYKFGGRAGISVFFEHDPQIRDEFEIIPETRFEDTFKDVVEGKTKFVFALSLEYAWAYCLSQGINENECGHVLSDSIMTVPLVVWTKKDSPFMRPLSMWLQRFLESGLLERDTVKPVTVRASRLSSDPTPLTRKQTVSCFLFLLIGYVLCIFEFCLENLKIKFLPKN
;
A
#
# COMPACT_ATOMS: atom_id res chain seq x y z
N MET A 1 33.05 63.35 -8.73
CA MET A 1 32.59 62.35 -7.73
C MET A 1 31.40 61.62 -8.31
N ARG A 2 31.49 60.29 -8.50
CA ARG A 2 30.43 59.47 -9.09
C ARG A 2 30.05 58.42 -8.03
N VAL A 3 28.87 58.57 -7.43
CA VAL A 3 28.35 57.67 -6.38
C VAL A 3 27.64 56.50 -7.06
N GLY A 4 28.19 55.30 -6.95
CA GLY A 4 27.59 54.07 -7.42
C GLY A 4 26.85 53.37 -6.29
N TRP A 5 25.59 53.03 -6.52
CA TRP A 5 24.79 52.17 -5.64
C TRP A 5 25.01 50.70 -6.06
N THR A 6 25.43 49.85 -5.13
CA THR A 6 25.39 48.39 -5.30
C THR A 6 24.33 47.83 -4.35
N THR A 7 23.21 47.39 -4.91
CA THR A 7 22.16 46.68 -4.17
C THR A 7 22.54 45.21 -3.99
N ASN A 8 22.28 44.69 -2.79
CA ASN A 8 22.57 43.33 -2.36
C ASN A 8 21.78 42.27 -3.15
N TYR A 9 22.40 41.65 -4.15
CA TYR A 9 21.84 40.53 -4.94
C TYR A 9 22.07 39.13 -4.32
N SER A 10 22.60 39.05 -3.09
CA SER A 10 23.01 37.76 -2.49
C SER A 10 21.86 37.00 -1.80
N VAL A 11 20.91 37.71 -1.18
CA VAL A 11 19.80 37.09 -0.43
C VAL A 11 18.80 36.37 -1.36
N SER A 12 18.61 36.90 -2.57
CA SER A 12 17.65 36.36 -3.55
C SER A 12 18.00 34.94 -4.02
N LYS A 13 19.29 34.61 -4.19
CA LYS A 13 19.71 33.27 -4.66
C LYS A 13 19.57 32.18 -3.60
N THR A 14 19.65 32.53 -2.32
CA THR A 14 19.49 31.57 -1.21
C THR A 14 18.02 31.29 -0.95
N VAL A 15 17.18 32.34 -0.95
CA VAL A 15 15.72 32.20 -0.84
C VAL A 15 15.14 31.47 -2.06
N SER A 16 15.65 31.75 -3.27
CA SER A 16 15.25 31.05 -4.49
C SER A 16 15.64 29.56 -4.48
N ARG A 17 16.84 29.20 -3.97
CA ARG A 17 17.22 27.79 -3.82
C ARG A 17 16.43 27.07 -2.72
N PHE A 18 16.12 27.75 -1.62
CA PHE A 18 15.23 27.22 -0.59
C PHE A 18 13.82 26.97 -1.14
N LEU A 19 13.22 27.95 -1.83
CA LEU A 19 11.91 27.80 -2.46
C LEU A 19 11.89 26.67 -3.49
N HIS A 20 12.93 26.56 -4.31
CA HIS A 20 13.01 25.49 -5.31
C HIS A 20 13.08 24.11 -4.66
N ASN A 21 13.89 23.93 -3.61
CA ASN A 21 13.97 22.65 -2.89
C ASN A 21 12.66 22.32 -2.17
N TRP A 22 12.02 23.30 -1.52
CA TRP A 22 10.72 23.11 -0.86
C TRP A 22 9.60 22.75 -1.84
N ILE A 23 9.57 23.36 -3.04
CA ILE A 23 8.58 23.02 -4.07
C ILE A 23 8.83 21.61 -4.59
N VAL A 24 10.09 21.21 -4.79
CA VAL A 24 10.43 19.85 -5.25
C VAL A 24 10.04 18.80 -4.22
N ASP A 25 10.32 19.02 -2.94
CA ASP A 25 9.96 18.11 -1.85
C ASP A 25 8.44 18.01 -1.67
N LEU A 26 7.73 19.14 -1.74
CA LEU A 26 6.28 19.17 -1.64
C LEU A 26 5.63 18.43 -2.82
N VAL A 27 6.13 18.63 -4.03
CA VAL A 27 5.66 17.91 -5.22
C VAL A 27 5.96 16.42 -5.12
N TYR A 28 7.09 16.04 -4.55
CA TYR A 28 7.41 14.63 -4.29
C TYR A 28 6.44 14.00 -3.31
N VAL A 29 6.20 14.64 -2.15
CA VAL A 29 5.27 14.15 -1.12
C VAL A 29 3.81 14.10 -1.60
N LEU A 30 3.38 15.09 -2.40
CA LEU A 30 2.03 15.11 -2.97
C LEU A 30 1.84 14.05 -4.07
N LYS A 31 2.91 13.65 -4.75
CA LYS A 31 2.90 12.63 -5.80
C LYS A 31 3.05 11.22 -5.27
N THR A 32 3.67 11.05 -4.11
CA THR A 32 3.66 9.77 -3.41
C THR A 32 2.28 9.56 -2.83
N ASP A 33 1.48 8.71 -3.47
CA ASP A 33 0.35 8.08 -2.80
C ASP A 33 0.91 7.28 -1.63
N THR A 34 0.84 7.85 -0.42
CA THR A 34 1.01 7.06 0.78
C THR A 34 -0.17 6.10 0.81
N VAL A 35 0.10 4.82 0.58
CA VAL A 35 -0.90 3.75 0.74
C VAL A 35 -1.21 3.67 2.24
N ILE A 36 -2.11 4.54 2.69
CA ILE A 36 -2.64 4.57 4.05
C ILE A 36 -3.54 3.34 4.17
N GLY A 37 -3.01 2.25 4.70
CA GLY A 37 -3.77 1.01 4.89
C GLY A 37 -2.97 -0.29 4.84
N ASN A 38 -1.66 -0.24 4.59
CA ASN A 38 -0.83 -1.43 4.71
C ASN A 38 -0.60 -1.73 6.19
N PHE A 39 -1.37 -2.66 6.75
CA PHE A 39 -1.10 -3.20 8.08
C PHE A 39 0.27 -3.87 8.06
N ALA A 40 1.13 -3.52 9.01
CA ALA A 40 2.45 -4.15 9.10
C ALA A 40 2.30 -5.61 9.56
N ASN A 41 1.40 -5.83 10.50
CA ASN A 41 1.22 -7.10 11.20
C ASN A 41 -0.26 -7.51 11.24
N LEU A 42 -0.50 -8.81 11.43
CA LEU A 42 -1.85 -9.34 11.58
C LEU A 42 -2.60 -8.72 12.76
N GLN A 43 -1.92 -8.48 13.89
CA GLN A 43 -2.51 -7.89 15.08
C GLN A 43 -3.08 -6.49 14.82
N GLU A 44 -2.40 -5.68 14.02
CA GLU A 44 -2.86 -4.34 13.66
C GLU A 44 -4.15 -4.41 12.80
N ALA A 45 -4.24 -5.38 11.89
CA ALA A 45 -5.44 -5.58 11.08
C ALA A 45 -6.65 -5.95 11.97
N VAL A 46 -6.42 -6.84 12.95
CA VAL A 46 -7.43 -7.28 13.92
C VAL A 46 -7.92 -6.11 14.78
N GLU A 47 -7.00 -5.30 15.34
CA GLU A 47 -7.33 -4.12 16.14
C GLU A 47 -8.16 -3.08 15.34
N ASN A 48 -7.94 -3.00 14.03
CA ASN A 48 -8.71 -2.15 13.12
C ASN A 48 -10.06 -2.76 12.67
N GLY A 49 -10.47 -3.85 13.29
CA GLY A 49 -11.77 -4.50 13.07
C GLY A 49 -11.83 -5.35 11.80
N TYR A 50 -10.68 -5.77 11.24
CA TYR A 50 -10.66 -6.79 10.19
C TYR A 50 -10.81 -8.15 10.83
N LYS A 51 -11.74 -8.93 10.30
CA LYS A 51 -11.85 -10.36 10.66
C LYS A 51 -10.70 -11.13 10.03
N PHE A 52 -10.22 -12.16 10.71
CA PHE A 52 -9.14 -13.01 10.22
C PHE A 52 -9.59 -14.46 10.16
N GLY A 53 -9.18 -15.19 9.12
CA GLY A 53 -9.48 -16.61 9.05
C GLY A 53 -9.12 -17.28 7.74
N GLY A 54 -9.51 -18.53 7.61
CA GLY A 54 -9.13 -19.37 6.48
C GLY A 54 -9.67 -20.79 6.60
N ARG A 55 -8.97 -21.74 5.97
CA ARG A 55 -9.35 -23.15 6.02
C ARG A 55 -9.04 -23.74 7.40
N ALA A 56 -9.86 -24.71 7.83
CA ALA A 56 -9.71 -25.38 9.12
C ALA A 56 -8.31 -25.98 9.36
N GLY A 57 -7.62 -26.43 8.31
CA GLY A 57 -6.26 -26.98 8.45
C GLY A 57 -5.21 -25.96 8.92
N ILE A 58 -5.47 -24.67 8.77
CA ILE A 58 -4.51 -23.60 9.12
C ILE A 58 -4.65 -23.22 10.60
N SER A 59 -5.80 -23.41 11.23
CA SER A 59 -6.02 -23.01 12.63
C SER A 59 -5.08 -23.72 13.62
N VAL A 60 -4.65 -24.94 13.28
CA VAL A 60 -3.71 -25.76 14.08
C VAL A 60 -2.36 -25.07 14.24
N PHE A 61 -1.95 -24.24 13.30
CA PHE A 61 -0.67 -23.53 13.36
C PHE A 61 -0.67 -22.35 14.33
N PHE A 62 -1.85 -21.95 14.82
CA PHE A 62 -2.01 -20.90 15.82
C PHE A 62 -2.22 -21.46 17.23
N GLU A 63 -1.97 -22.74 17.48
CA GLU A 63 -2.13 -23.35 18.82
C GLU A 63 -1.31 -22.64 19.92
N HIS A 64 -0.16 -22.07 19.57
CA HIS A 64 0.72 -21.35 20.48
C HIS A 64 0.43 -19.85 20.60
N ASP A 65 -0.50 -19.32 19.79
CA ASP A 65 -0.95 -17.94 19.85
C ASP A 65 -2.46 -17.89 20.14
N PRO A 66 -2.85 -17.87 21.44
CA PRO A 66 -4.26 -17.95 21.81
C PRO A 66 -5.07 -16.74 21.35
N GLN A 67 -4.44 -15.57 21.16
CA GLN A 67 -5.14 -14.36 20.70
C GLN A 67 -5.60 -14.53 19.26
N ILE A 68 -4.70 -14.99 18.37
CA ILE A 68 -5.03 -15.21 16.97
C ILE A 68 -6.00 -16.39 16.81
N ARG A 69 -5.82 -17.44 17.61
CA ARG A 69 -6.63 -18.66 17.52
C ARG A 69 -8.10 -18.41 17.87
N ASP A 70 -8.35 -17.67 18.95
CA ASP A 70 -9.71 -17.46 19.44
C ASP A 70 -10.53 -16.54 18.52
N GLU A 71 -9.85 -15.73 17.70
CA GLU A 71 -10.46 -14.86 16.68
C GLU A 71 -10.46 -15.44 15.26
N PHE A 72 -9.91 -16.64 15.06
CA PHE A 72 -9.80 -17.28 13.75
C PHE A 72 -11.16 -17.78 13.24
N GLU A 73 -11.68 -17.16 12.17
CA GLU A 73 -12.92 -17.58 11.52
C GLU A 73 -12.66 -18.74 10.54
N ILE A 74 -13.18 -19.93 10.85
CA ILE A 74 -13.09 -21.09 9.96
C ILE A 74 -14.11 -20.96 8.84
N ILE A 75 -13.62 -20.78 7.61
CA ILE A 75 -14.47 -20.65 6.43
C ILE A 75 -14.74 -22.05 5.86
N PRO A 76 -16.02 -22.45 5.69
CA PRO A 76 -16.35 -23.73 5.09
C PRO A 76 -15.93 -23.77 3.62
N GLU A 77 -15.44 -24.92 3.16
CA GLU A 77 -14.87 -25.10 1.82
C GLU A 77 -15.84 -24.69 0.70
N THR A 78 -17.14 -24.94 0.87
CA THR A 78 -18.18 -24.58 -0.09
C THR A 78 -18.35 -23.07 -0.28
N ARG A 79 -17.93 -22.24 0.69
CA ARG A 79 -18.06 -20.77 0.64
C ARG A 79 -16.71 -20.07 0.51
N PHE A 80 -15.62 -20.83 0.47
CA PHE A 80 -14.27 -20.26 0.51
C PHE A 80 -14.01 -19.35 -0.70
N GLU A 81 -14.37 -19.82 -1.90
CA GLU A 81 -14.16 -19.07 -3.15
C GLU A 81 -15.06 -17.83 -3.22
N ASP A 82 -16.33 -17.94 -2.83
CA ASP A 82 -17.26 -16.79 -2.78
C ASP A 82 -16.77 -15.71 -1.80
N THR A 83 -16.31 -16.13 -0.62
CA THR A 83 -15.81 -15.19 0.40
C THR A 83 -14.50 -14.56 -0.05
N PHE A 84 -13.63 -15.32 -0.72
CA PHE A 84 -12.38 -14.80 -1.29
C PHE A 84 -12.65 -13.76 -2.37
N LYS A 85 -13.60 -14.05 -3.26
CA LYS A 85 -14.08 -13.10 -4.27
C LYS A 85 -14.61 -11.82 -3.64
N ASP A 86 -15.44 -11.92 -2.60
CA ASP A 86 -15.98 -10.74 -1.92
C ASP A 86 -14.90 -9.88 -1.24
N VAL A 87 -13.78 -10.47 -0.82
CA VAL A 87 -12.63 -9.71 -0.31
C VAL A 87 -11.85 -9.04 -1.42
N VAL A 88 -11.57 -9.74 -2.53
CA VAL A 88 -10.87 -9.16 -3.69
C VAL A 88 -11.68 -8.01 -4.29
N GLU A 89 -13.01 -8.12 -4.30
CA GLU A 89 -13.91 -7.05 -4.74
C GLU A 89 -14.10 -5.93 -3.70
N GLY A 90 -13.50 -6.06 -2.50
CA GLY A 90 -13.56 -5.04 -1.44
C GLY A 90 -14.90 -4.91 -0.73
N LYS A 91 -15.81 -5.88 -0.87
CA LYS A 91 -17.13 -5.89 -0.21
C LYS A 91 -17.02 -6.19 1.27
N THR A 92 -16.01 -6.97 1.67
CA THR A 92 -15.81 -7.41 3.05
C THR A 92 -14.41 -7.07 3.54
N LYS A 93 -14.31 -6.64 4.80
CA LYS A 93 -13.03 -6.38 5.49
C LYS A 93 -12.58 -7.66 6.18
N PHE A 94 -11.81 -8.47 5.47
CA PHE A 94 -11.37 -9.77 5.97
C PHE A 94 -9.93 -10.05 5.52
N VAL A 95 -9.14 -10.61 6.42
CA VAL A 95 -7.76 -11.05 6.18
C VAL A 95 -7.76 -12.56 6.02
N PHE A 96 -7.37 -13.01 4.82
CA PHE A 96 -7.32 -14.42 4.49
C PHE A 96 -5.97 -15.04 4.84
N ALA A 97 -6.00 -16.13 5.60
CA ALA A 97 -4.87 -17.06 5.74
C ALA A 97 -4.90 -18.08 4.60
N LEU A 98 -4.11 -17.85 3.55
CA LEU A 98 -3.99 -18.74 2.39
C LEU A 98 -2.59 -18.64 1.78
N SER A 99 -2.26 -19.57 0.89
CA SER A 99 -0.97 -19.55 0.19
C SER A 99 -0.95 -18.44 -0.86
N LEU A 100 0.19 -17.76 -0.97
CA LEU A 100 0.37 -16.66 -1.92
C LEU A 100 0.13 -17.09 -3.36
N GLU A 101 0.55 -18.31 -3.69
CA GLU A 101 0.38 -18.92 -5.00
C GLU A 101 -1.10 -19.11 -5.34
N TYR A 102 -1.94 -19.42 -4.35
CA TYR A 102 -3.38 -19.57 -4.57
C TYR A 102 -4.03 -18.22 -4.89
N ALA A 103 -3.69 -17.16 -4.13
CA ALA A 103 -4.20 -15.82 -4.39
C ALA A 103 -3.85 -15.35 -5.81
N TRP A 104 -2.59 -15.51 -6.20
CA TRP A 104 -2.11 -15.10 -7.51
C TRP A 104 -2.72 -15.92 -8.64
N ALA A 105 -2.80 -17.25 -8.47
CA ALA A 105 -3.44 -18.11 -9.46
C ALA A 105 -4.91 -17.72 -9.68
N TYR A 106 -5.64 -17.40 -8.60
CA TYR A 106 -7.01 -16.92 -8.69
C TYR A 106 -7.10 -15.59 -9.44
N CYS A 107 -6.34 -14.57 -9.02
CA CYS A 107 -6.39 -13.26 -9.67
C CYS A 107 -5.99 -13.32 -11.14
N LEU A 108 -4.97 -14.11 -11.49
CA LEU A 108 -4.57 -14.34 -12.87
C LEU A 108 -5.69 -15.00 -13.68
N SER A 109 -6.40 -15.98 -13.11
CA SER A 109 -7.53 -16.65 -13.76
C SER A 109 -8.71 -15.69 -14.04
N GLN A 110 -8.87 -14.66 -13.19
CA GLN A 110 -9.89 -13.62 -13.34
C GLN A 110 -9.42 -12.43 -14.19
N GLY A 111 -8.16 -12.43 -14.66
CA GLY A 111 -7.57 -11.33 -15.42
C GLY A 111 -7.30 -10.07 -14.59
N ILE A 112 -7.24 -10.20 -13.26
CA ILE A 112 -6.92 -9.12 -12.32
C ILE A 112 -5.40 -8.99 -12.21
N ASN A 113 -4.88 -7.76 -12.27
CA ASN A 113 -3.44 -7.52 -12.12
C ASN A 113 -2.98 -7.78 -10.68
N GLU A 114 -1.71 -8.16 -10.49
CA GLU A 114 -1.13 -8.46 -9.17
C GLU A 114 -1.29 -7.30 -8.18
N ASN A 115 -1.15 -6.05 -8.65
CA ASN A 115 -1.28 -4.84 -7.82
C ASN A 115 -2.73 -4.59 -7.35
N GLU A 116 -3.71 -5.21 -7.99
CA GLU A 116 -5.14 -5.08 -7.69
C GLU A 116 -5.68 -6.30 -6.94
N CYS A 117 -4.89 -7.37 -6.81
CA CYS A 117 -5.27 -8.64 -6.18
C CYS A 117 -5.37 -8.56 -4.64
N GLY A 118 -5.00 -7.42 -4.06
CA GLY A 118 -5.05 -7.15 -2.62
C GLY A 118 -3.67 -6.95 -2.01
N HIS A 119 -3.66 -6.60 -0.73
CA HIS A 119 -2.43 -6.39 0.03
C HIS A 119 -2.01 -7.69 0.73
N VAL A 120 -0.74 -8.08 0.55
CA VAL A 120 -0.14 -9.24 1.22
C VAL A 120 0.58 -8.75 2.47
N LEU A 121 0.20 -9.29 3.63
CA LEU A 121 0.88 -9.02 4.89
C LEU A 121 2.30 -9.60 4.86
N SER A 122 3.25 -8.90 5.49
CA SER A 122 4.65 -9.34 5.53
C SER A 122 4.88 -10.54 6.45
N ASP A 123 3.94 -10.78 7.39
CA ASP A 123 3.99 -11.91 8.31
C ASP A 123 3.59 -13.22 7.61
N SER A 124 4.58 -14.07 7.34
CA SER A 124 4.32 -15.44 6.87
C SER A 124 3.95 -16.33 8.06
N ILE A 125 2.76 -16.90 8.04
CA ILE A 125 2.29 -17.85 9.07
C ILE A 125 3.10 -19.16 9.00
N MET A 126 3.28 -19.69 7.78
CA MET A 126 4.05 -20.90 7.54
C MET A 126 4.57 -20.95 6.10
N THR A 127 5.70 -21.62 5.92
CA THR A 127 6.20 -21.99 4.59
C THR A 127 5.84 -23.44 4.33
N VAL A 128 4.86 -23.69 3.46
CA VAL A 128 4.48 -25.06 3.08
C VAL A 128 5.34 -25.53 1.91
N PRO A 129 6.18 -26.56 2.09
CA PRO A 129 6.90 -27.13 0.96
C PRO A 129 5.91 -27.83 0.02
N LEU A 130 6.02 -27.56 -1.28
CA LEU A 130 5.27 -28.31 -2.29
C LEU A 130 5.85 -29.73 -2.37
N VAL A 131 5.05 -30.72 -1.97
CA VAL A 131 5.45 -32.13 -1.92
C VAL A 131 4.57 -33.00 -2.82
N VAL A 132 5.19 -33.98 -3.47
CA VAL A 132 4.47 -34.97 -4.28
C VAL A 132 4.15 -36.19 -3.40
N TRP A 133 2.88 -36.45 -3.17
CA TRP A 133 2.41 -37.61 -2.42
C TRP A 133 2.28 -38.83 -3.34
N THR A 134 2.86 -39.96 -2.94
CA THR A 134 2.68 -41.25 -3.64
C THR A 134 2.41 -42.37 -2.65
N LYS A 135 1.77 -43.45 -3.11
CA LYS A 135 1.50 -44.63 -2.29
C LYS A 135 2.83 -45.22 -1.78
N LYS A 136 2.83 -45.71 -0.54
CA LYS A 136 3.94 -46.48 0.02
C LYS A 136 4.31 -47.62 -0.94
N ASP A 137 5.59 -47.74 -1.24
CA ASP A 137 6.17 -48.72 -2.18
C ASP A 137 5.77 -48.55 -3.66
N SER A 138 5.37 -47.34 -4.07
CA SER A 138 5.13 -47.02 -5.48
C SER A 138 6.42 -47.24 -6.32
N PRO A 139 6.35 -47.97 -7.45
CA PRO A 139 7.50 -48.17 -8.33
C PRO A 139 7.98 -46.85 -8.97
N PHE A 140 7.15 -45.82 -8.94
CA PHE A 140 7.45 -44.49 -9.47
C PHE A 140 8.24 -43.60 -8.51
N MET A 141 8.38 -43.97 -7.23
CA MET A 141 9.06 -43.12 -6.25
C MET A 141 10.54 -42.88 -6.62
N ARG A 142 11.25 -43.95 -6.98
CA ARG A 142 12.68 -43.90 -7.33
C ARG A 142 12.97 -43.11 -8.62
N PRO A 143 12.25 -43.32 -9.75
CA PRO A 143 12.46 -42.47 -10.90
C PRO A 143 12.03 -41.03 -10.63
N LEU A 144 10.92 -40.79 -9.93
CA LEU A 144 10.43 -39.45 -9.65
C LEU A 144 11.41 -38.65 -8.79
N SER A 145 12.00 -39.23 -7.75
CA SER A 145 13.00 -38.54 -6.93
C SER A 145 14.25 -38.16 -7.73
N MET A 146 14.70 -39.04 -8.63
CA MET A 146 15.88 -38.79 -9.47
C MET A 146 15.61 -37.70 -10.51
N TRP A 147 14.46 -37.74 -11.17
CA TRP A 147 14.09 -36.75 -12.18
C TRP A 147 13.74 -35.40 -11.57
N LEU A 148 13.04 -35.36 -10.44
CA LEU A 148 12.67 -34.11 -9.77
C LEU A 148 13.90 -33.31 -9.35
N GLN A 149 14.92 -33.99 -8.79
CA GLN A 149 16.18 -33.34 -8.46
C GLN A 149 16.86 -32.76 -9.70
N ARG A 150 16.91 -33.50 -10.81
CA ARG A 150 17.45 -33.00 -12.08
C ARG A 150 16.66 -31.82 -12.63
N PHE A 151 15.34 -31.83 -12.50
CA PHE A 151 14.49 -30.70 -12.93
C PHE A 151 14.76 -29.45 -12.09
N LEU A 152 14.94 -29.60 -10.78
CA LEU A 152 15.34 -28.50 -9.89
C LEU A 152 16.72 -27.96 -10.27
N GLU A 153 17.73 -28.84 -10.39
CA GLU A 153 19.10 -28.46 -10.75
C GLU A 153 19.22 -27.84 -12.15
N SER A 154 18.37 -28.26 -13.09
CA SER A 154 18.33 -27.68 -14.43
C SER A 154 17.67 -26.29 -14.49
N GLY A 155 17.08 -25.83 -13.38
CA GLY A 155 16.30 -24.58 -13.34
C GLY A 155 15.01 -24.64 -14.18
N LEU A 156 14.58 -25.83 -14.63
CA LEU A 156 13.37 -25.98 -15.43
C LEU A 156 12.12 -25.58 -14.63
N LEU A 157 12.11 -25.91 -13.33
CA LEU A 157 11.05 -25.51 -12.40
C LEU A 157 11.06 -24.01 -12.09
N GLU A 158 12.23 -23.37 -12.04
CA GLU A 158 12.34 -21.91 -11.89
C GLU A 158 11.89 -21.17 -13.15
N ARG A 159 12.08 -21.76 -14.33
CA ARG A 159 11.74 -21.14 -15.62
C ARG A 159 10.24 -20.91 -15.79
N ASP A 160 9.41 -21.78 -15.23
CA ASP A 160 7.94 -21.71 -15.30
C ASP A 160 7.33 -20.96 -14.11
N THR A 161 8.00 -20.89 -12.96
CA THR A 161 7.55 -20.06 -11.82
C THR A 161 7.94 -18.59 -11.94
N VAL A 162 9.02 -18.27 -12.68
CA VAL A 162 9.52 -16.89 -12.86
C VAL A 162 8.73 -16.10 -13.93
N LYS A 163 7.75 -16.70 -14.62
CA LYS A 163 6.86 -16.00 -15.57
C LYS A 163 5.40 -16.26 -15.19
N PRO A 164 4.82 -15.44 -14.29
CA PRO A 164 4.71 -14.00 -14.51
C PRO A 164 5.20 -13.09 -13.37
N VAL A 165 6.05 -13.52 -12.45
CA VAL A 165 6.25 -12.77 -11.18
C VAL A 165 7.28 -11.62 -11.22
N THR A 166 8.11 -11.43 -12.26
CA THR A 166 9.18 -10.38 -12.19
C THR A 166 9.51 -9.57 -13.44
N VAL A 167 8.77 -9.66 -14.56
CA VAL A 167 9.14 -8.91 -15.80
C VAL A 167 8.15 -7.78 -16.16
N ARG A 168 7.15 -7.48 -15.33
CA ARG A 168 6.36 -6.23 -15.44
C ARG A 168 6.32 -5.37 -14.18
N ALA A 169 7.04 -5.73 -13.12
CA ALA A 169 7.18 -4.92 -11.91
C ALA A 169 8.23 -3.78 -12.02
N SER A 170 8.89 -3.58 -13.16
CA SER A 170 9.90 -2.52 -13.36
C SER A 170 9.52 -1.49 -14.43
N ARG A 171 8.23 -1.41 -14.77
CA ARG A 171 7.62 -0.14 -15.15
C ARG A 171 6.45 0.10 -14.23
N LEU A 172 6.75 0.49 -12.98
CA LEU A 172 6.02 1.61 -12.41
C LEU A 172 5.99 2.63 -13.54
N SER A 173 4.83 2.76 -14.20
CA SER A 173 4.59 3.91 -15.03
C SER A 173 4.81 5.06 -14.05
N SER A 174 5.90 5.78 -14.26
CA SER A 174 6.16 7.06 -13.64
C SER A 174 5.24 8.08 -14.30
N ASP A 175 3.97 7.72 -14.51
CA ASP A 175 2.95 8.69 -14.84
C ASP A 175 2.52 9.27 -13.49
N PRO A 176 2.84 10.55 -13.24
CA PRO A 176 2.53 11.18 -11.98
C PRO A 176 1.03 11.08 -11.74
N THR A 177 0.61 10.47 -10.62
CA THR A 177 -0.79 10.44 -10.21
C THR A 177 -1.34 11.87 -10.28
N PRO A 178 -2.43 12.12 -11.01
CA PRO A 178 -2.97 13.47 -11.15
C PRO A 178 -3.37 14.00 -9.79
N LEU A 179 -2.99 15.25 -9.51
CA LEU A 179 -3.24 15.92 -8.23
C LEU A 179 -4.72 15.77 -7.84
N THR A 180 -4.99 15.13 -6.70
CA THR A 180 -6.36 14.77 -6.33
C THR A 180 -7.15 16.03 -5.95
N ARG A 181 -8.40 16.14 -6.43
CA ARG A 181 -9.31 17.28 -6.16
C ARG A 181 -9.44 17.63 -4.67
N LYS A 182 -9.27 16.64 -3.79
CA LYS A 182 -9.29 16.81 -2.33
C LYS A 182 -8.13 17.68 -1.82
N GLN A 183 -6.92 17.50 -2.37
CA GLN A 183 -5.74 18.30 -1.99
C GLN A 183 -5.91 19.77 -2.41
N THR A 184 -6.47 20.01 -3.60
CA THR A 184 -6.75 21.36 -4.12
C THR A 184 -7.77 22.11 -3.27
N VAL A 185 -8.83 21.44 -2.81
CA VAL A 185 -9.87 22.04 -1.95
C VAL A 185 -9.29 22.50 -0.61
N SER A 186 -8.36 21.72 -0.02
CA SER A 186 -7.72 22.09 1.25
C SER A 186 -6.93 23.39 1.13
N CYS A 187 -6.20 23.58 0.02
CA CYS A 187 -5.49 24.83 -0.27
C CYS A 187 -6.43 26.03 -0.44
N PHE A 188 -7.54 25.85 -1.17
CA PHE A 188 -8.55 26.90 -1.33
C PHE A 188 -9.23 27.29 0.00
N LEU A 189 -9.43 26.34 0.90
CA LEU A 189 -9.96 26.61 2.25
C LEU A 189 -9.04 27.53 3.05
N PHE A 190 -7.72 27.28 3.05
CA PHE A 190 -6.76 28.15 3.71
C PHE A 190 -6.72 29.56 3.11
N LEU A 191 -6.80 29.67 1.78
CA LEU A 191 -6.88 30.97 1.10
C LEU A 191 -8.15 31.74 1.51
N LEU A 192 -9.28 31.05 1.62
CA LEU A 192 -10.55 31.67 2.00
C LEU A 192 -10.51 32.15 3.46
N ILE A 193 -9.94 31.37 4.38
CA ILE A 193 -9.73 31.76 5.78
C ILE A 193 -8.82 32.99 5.86
N GLY A 194 -7.68 32.98 5.15
CA GLY A 194 -6.78 34.13 5.12
C GLY A 194 -7.45 35.39 4.58
N TYR A 195 -8.27 35.25 3.54
CA TYR A 195 -9.04 36.35 2.98
C TYR A 195 -10.05 36.95 3.98
N VAL A 196 -10.77 36.10 4.72
CA VAL A 196 -11.70 36.55 5.77
C VAL A 196 -10.98 37.28 6.89
N LEU A 197 -9.80 36.80 7.31
CA LEU A 197 -8.98 37.48 8.33
C LEU A 197 -8.51 38.86 7.86
N CYS A 198 -8.08 38.99 6.60
CA CYS A 198 -7.71 40.29 6.03
C CYS A 198 -8.89 41.27 6.00
N ILE A 199 -10.09 40.82 5.62
CA ILE A 199 -11.29 41.66 5.67
C ILE A 199 -11.62 42.07 7.10
N PHE A 200 -11.50 41.15 8.06
CA PHE A 200 -11.78 41.42 9.47
C PHE A 200 -10.85 42.49 10.04
N GLU A 201 -9.54 42.38 9.82
CA GLU A 201 -8.55 43.41 10.17
C GLU A 201 -8.88 44.76 9.51
N PHE A 202 -9.20 44.75 8.22
CA PHE A 202 -9.58 45.97 7.49
C PHE A 202 -10.84 46.63 8.05
N CYS A 203 -11.86 45.85 8.43
CA CYS A 203 -13.07 46.36 9.08
C CYS A 203 -12.76 46.97 10.45
N LEU A 204 -11.90 46.33 11.26
CA LEU A 204 -11.47 46.86 12.55
C LEU A 204 -10.69 48.17 12.43
N GLU A 205 -9.82 48.28 11.43
CA GLU A 205 -9.05 49.50 11.16
C GLU A 205 -9.97 50.67 10.77
N ASN A 206 -10.94 50.44 9.87
CA ASN A 206 -11.91 51.46 9.49
C ASN A 206 -12.82 51.90 10.65
N LEU A 207 -13.18 50.97 11.55
CA LEU A 207 -13.93 51.31 12.77
C LEU A 207 -13.10 52.13 13.75
N LYS A 208 -11.82 51.78 13.95
CA LYS A 208 -10.88 52.57 14.77
C LYS A 208 -10.68 53.98 14.22
N ILE A 209 -10.52 54.14 12.91
CA ILE A 209 -10.36 55.45 12.27
C ILE A 209 -11.62 56.31 12.44
N LYS A 210 -12.80 55.70 12.47
CA LYS A 210 -14.08 56.41 12.62
C LYS A 210 -14.40 56.79 14.07
N PHE A 211 -13.88 56.06 15.05
CA PHE A 211 -14.16 56.26 16.48
C PHE A 211 -13.03 56.92 17.29
N LEU A 212 -11.80 57.03 16.76
CA LEU A 212 -10.76 57.85 17.39
C LEU A 212 -10.93 59.31 16.95
N PRO A 213 -11.35 60.22 17.86
CA PRO A 213 -11.31 61.65 17.56
C PRO A 213 -9.85 62.03 17.28
N LYS A 214 -9.63 62.74 16.17
CA LYS A 214 -8.39 63.49 15.95
C LYS A 214 -8.24 64.49 17.09
N ASN A 215 -7.37 64.19 18.05
CA ASN A 215 -6.73 65.20 18.88
C ASN A 215 -5.56 65.80 18.11
#